data_AF-A0A955EA67-F1
#
_entry.id   AF-A0A955EA67-F1
#
_cell.length_a   1.000
_cell.length_b   1.000
_cell.length_c   1.000
_cell.angle_alpha   90.00
_cell.angle_beta   90.00
_cell.angle_gamma   90.00
#
_symmetry.space_group_name_H-M   'P 1'
#
loop_
_entity.id
_entity.type
_entity.pdbx_description
1 polymer ?
#
loop_
_entity_poly.entity_id
_entity_poly.type
_entity_poly.pdbx_seq_one_letter_code
_entity_poly.pdbx_strand_id
1 'polypeptide(L)'
;YLLRTAENNQQILVGFAERVTQMLPYAFEGFGLLMERGCISVADNGRIQTIPRKVRKTVDGTAETVACQKVARIVGKEFARIADRATVYTTFGIRP
;
A
#
# COMPACT_ATOMS: atom_id res chain seq x y z
N TYR A 1 -12.97 6.55 -6.70
CA TYR A 1 -13.48 7.02 -5.38
C TYR A 1 -12.37 7.61 -4.53
N LEU A 2 -11.21 6.96 -4.44
CA LEU A 2 -10.10 7.45 -3.61
C LEU A 2 -9.75 8.92 -3.86
N LEU A 3 -9.56 9.31 -5.12
CA LEU A 3 -9.22 10.69 -5.49
C LEU A 3 -10.32 11.69 -5.07
N ARG A 4 -11.59 11.35 -5.31
CA ARG A 4 -12.74 12.18 -4.89
C ARG A 4 -12.85 12.28 -3.36
N THR A 5 -12.53 11.21 -2.63
CA THR A 5 -12.48 11.24 -1.16
C THR A 5 -11.34 12.14 -0.67
N ALA A 6 -10.16 12.08 -1.29
CA ALA A 6 -9.04 12.96 -0.96
C ALA A 6 -9.33 14.43 -1.31
N GLU A 7 -9.97 14.69 -2.45
CA GLU A 7 -10.45 16.01 -2.87
C GLU A 7 -11.42 16.60 -1.83
N ASN A 8 -12.39 15.82 -1.37
CA ASN A 8 -13.35 16.24 -0.34
C ASN A 8 -12.76 16.36 1.07
N ASN A 9 -11.53 15.89 1.29
CA ASN A 9 -10.89 15.83 2.62
C ASN A 9 -9.43 16.29 2.57
N GLN A 10 -9.17 17.44 1.94
CA GLN A 10 -7.81 17.98 1.73
C GLN A 10 -6.94 18.01 3.01
N GLN A 11 -7.54 18.16 4.19
CA GLN A 11 -6.84 18.14 5.48
C GLN A 11 -6.02 16.85 5.70
N ILE A 12 -6.42 15.72 5.10
CA ILE A 12 -5.67 14.46 5.23
C ILE A 12 -4.33 14.51 4.49
N LEU A 13 -4.19 15.40 3.51
CA LEU A 13 -2.98 15.56 2.69
C LEU A 13 -1.91 16.43 3.37
N VAL A 14 -2.31 17.27 4.34
CA VAL A 14 -1.36 18.09 5.10
C VAL A 14 -0.38 17.19 5.83
N GLY A 15 0.92 17.32 5.55
CA GLY A 15 1.99 16.49 6.12
C GLY A 15 1.92 15.00 5.71
N PHE A 16 1.13 14.63 4.71
CA PHE A 16 0.93 13.23 4.33
C PHE A 16 2.22 12.58 3.84
N ALA A 17 2.98 13.27 2.98
CA ALA A 17 4.25 12.76 2.45
C ALA A 17 5.27 12.47 3.58
N GLU A 18 5.36 13.33 4.58
CA GLU A 18 6.22 13.13 5.74
C GLU A 18 5.79 11.91 6.56
N ARG A 19 4.49 11.80 6.90
CA ARG A 19 3.96 10.66 7.65
C ARG A 19 4.17 9.34 6.91
N VAL A 20 3.99 9.30 5.59
CA VAL A 20 4.24 8.10 4.79
C VAL A 20 5.74 7.76 4.76
N THR A 21 6.62 8.77 4.71
CA THR A 21 8.07 8.57 4.76
C THR A 21 8.51 7.97 6.11
N GLN A 22 7.93 8.46 7.21
CA GLN A 22 8.15 7.90 8.56
C GLN A 22 7.70 6.44 8.68
N MET A 23 6.78 5.98 7.82
CA MET A 23 6.30 4.60 7.81
C MET A 23 7.21 3.63 7.03
N LEU A 24 8.18 4.14 6.24
CA LEU A 24 9.04 3.31 5.38
C LEU A 24 9.81 2.20 6.12
N PRO A 25 10.42 2.44 7.30
CA PRO A 25 11.14 1.39 8.03
C PRO A 25 10.23 0.19 8.36
N TYR A 26 9.01 0.46 8.82
CA TYR A 26 8.05 -0.59 9.16
C TYR A 26 7.53 -1.33 7.91
N ALA A 27 7.35 -0.62 6.80
CA ALA A 27 7.00 -1.24 5.53
C ALA A 27 8.12 -2.16 5.02
N PHE A 28 9.38 -1.73 5.12
CA PHE A 28 10.54 -2.54 4.75
C PHE A 28 10.75 -3.73 5.67
N GLU A 29 10.51 -3.60 6.98
CA GLU A 29 10.51 -4.75 7.89
C GLU A 29 9.46 -5.79 7.47
N GLY A 30 8.24 -5.34 7.14
CA GLY A 30 7.19 -6.21 6.61
C GLY A 30 7.59 -6.92 5.31
N PHE A 31 8.22 -6.21 4.38
CA PHE A 31 8.76 -6.83 3.16
C PHE A 31 9.89 -7.80 3.46
N GLY A 32 10.80 -7.46 4.37
CA GLY A 32 11.89 -8.33 4.80
C GLY A 32 11.37 -9.65 5.36
N LEU A 33 10.38 -9.61 6.25
CA LEU A 33 9.73 -10.81 6.78
C LEU A 33 9.07 -11.63 5.67
N LEU A 34 8.37 -10.99 4.73
CA LEU A 34 7.75 -11.69 3.60
C LEU A 34 8.80 -12.33 2.67
N MET A 35 9.94 -11.69 2.46
CA MET A 35 11.05 -12.24 1.69
C MET A 35 11.70 -13.43 2.40
N GLU A 36 12.00 -13.30 3.70
CA GLU A 36 12.58 -14.36 4.53
C GLU A 36 11.70 -15.62 4.53
N ARG A 37 10.37 -15.44 4.57
CA ARG A 37 9.40 -16.54 4.53
C ARG A 37 9.11 -17.08 3.13
N GLY A 38 9.73 -16.50 2.09
CA GLY A 38 9.53 -16.88 0.69
C GLY A 38 8.10 -16.62 0.19
N CYS A 39 7.45 -15.58 0.71
CA CYS A 39 6.09 -15.17 0.34
C CYS A 39 6.07 -14.19 -0.84
N ILE A 40 7.15 -13.47 -1.07
CA ILE A 40 7.32 -12.54 -2.19
C ILE A 40 8.68 -12.73 -2.86
N SER A 41 8.77 -12.32 -4.12
CA SER A 41 10.02 -12.18 -4.88
C SER A 41 10.10 -10.80 -5.53
N VAL A 42 11.30 -10.36 -5.86
CA VAL A 42 11.55 -9.14 -6.63
C VAL A 42 12.04 -9.57 -8.01
N ALA A 43 11.30 -9.21 -9.05
CA ALA A 43 11.71 -9.47 -10.44
C ALA A 43 12.84 -8.50 -10.84
N ASP A 44 13.58 -8.82 -11.90
CA ASP A 44 14.74 -8.04 -12.38
C ASP A 44 14.40 -6.56 -12.70
N ASN A 45 13.13 -6.27 -12.98
CA ASN A 45 12.62 -4.91 -13.20
C ASN A 45 12.15 -4.20 -11.91
N GLY A 46 12.50 -4.73 -10.74
CA GLY A 46 12.14 -4.19 -9.43
C GLY A 46 10.68 -4.42 -9.01
N ARG A 47 9.89 -5.19 -9.78
CA ARG A 47 8.50 -5.49 -9.39
C ARG A 47 8.44 -6.54 -8.30
N ILE A 48 7.70 -6.24 -7.24
CA ILE A 48 7.36 -7.21 -6.20
C ILE A 48 6.25 -8.14 -6.71
N GLN A 49 6.46 -9.44 -6.59
CA GLN A 49 5.51 -10.49 -6.96
C GLN A 49 5.21 -11.36 -5.75
N THR A 50 3.97 -11.82 -5.61
CA THR A 50 3.59 -12.78 -4.56
C THR A 50 3.81 -14.20 -5.04
N ILE A 51 4.28 -15.07 -4.15
CA ILE A 51 4.43 -16.49 -4.44
C ILE A 51 3.07 -17.18 -4.25
N PRO A 52 2.57 -17.95 -5.24
CA PRO A 52 1.30 -18.66 -5.12
C PRO A 52 1.22 -19.54 -3.87
N ARG A 53 0.06 -19.55 -3.21
CA ARG A 53 -0.23 -20.36 -2.01
C ARG A 53 0.62 -20.05 -0.77
N LYS A 54 1.45 -19.00 -0.80
CA LYS A 54 2.23 -18.54 0.36
C LYS A 54 1.57 -17.40 1.15
N VAL A 55 0.64 -16.67 0.52
CA VAL A 55 -0.14 -15.60 1.15
C VAL A 55 -1.62 -15.98 1.16
N ARG A 56 -2.27 -15.86 2.32
CA ARG A 56 -3.71 -16.10 2.45
C ARG A 56 -4.47 -14.91 1.87
N LYS A 57 -5.51 -15.18 1.08
CA LYS A 57 -6.42 -14.14 0.55
C LYS A 57 -7.51 -13.76 1.55
N THR A 58 -7.76 -14.60 2.54
CA THR A 58 -8.81 -14.40 3.54
C THR A 58 -8.43 -13.26 4.47
N VAL A 59 -9.39 -12.38 4.77
CA VAL A 59 -9.25 -11.35 5.79
C VAL A 59 -9.59 -11.95 7.15
N ASP A 60 -8.61 -12.05 8.02
CA ASP A 60 -8.73 -12.70 9.35
C ASP A 60 -7.73 -12.10 10.34
N GLY A 61 -7.90 -12.37 11.64
CA GLY A 61 -7.07 -11.85 12.74
C GLY A 61 -7.88 -11.05 13.77
N THR A 62 -7.21 -10.14 14.49
CA THR A 62 -7.88 -9.22 15.42
C THR A 62 -8.74 -8.20 14.68
N ALA A 63 -9.66 -7.55 15.41
CA ALA A 63 -10.53 -6.51 14.84
C ALA A 63 -9.73 -5.40 14.12
N GLU A 64 -8.62 -4.97 14.71
CA GLU A 64 -7.72 -3.96 14.16
C GLU A 64 -7.06 -4.45 12.86
N THR A 65 -6.51 -5.67 12.87
CA THR A 65 -5.85 -6.22 11.68
C THR A 65 -6.83 -6.44 10.53
N VAL A 66 -8.06 -6.87 10.83
CA VAL A 66 -9.15 -7.02 9.86
C VAL A 66 -9.56 -5.68 9.26
N ALA A 67 -9.65 -4.63 10.07
CA ALA A 67 -9.95 -3.28 9.60
C ALA A 67 -8.86 -2.78 8.63
N CYS A 68 -7.58 -2.92 9.00
CA CYS A 68 -6.45 -2.57 8.14
C CYS A 68 -6.46 -3.34 6.81
N GLN A 69 -6.69 -4.65 6.85
CA GLN A 69 -6.76 -5.50 5.65
C GLN A 69 -7.91 -5.10 4.71
N LYS A 70 -9.08 -4.74 5.26
CA LYS A 70 -10.23 -4.25 4.47
C LYS A 70 -9.89 -2.94 3.75
N VAL A 71 -9.30 -1.98 4.47
CA VAL A 71 -8.87 -0.71 3.89
C VAL A 71 -7.79 -0.91 2.83
N ALA A 72 -6.76 -1.72 3.12
CA ALA A 72 -5.69 -2.03 2.18
C ALA A 72 -6.21 -2.63 0.87
N ARG A 73 -7.21 -3.52 0.94
CA ARG A 73 -7.86 -4.10 -0.25
C ARG A 73 -8.59 -3.05 -1.09
N ILE A 74 -9.25 -2.09 -0.45
CA ILE A 74 -9.93 -0.99 -1.16
C ILE A 74 -8.91 -0.07 -1.82
N VAL A 75 -7.91 0.38 -1.08
CA VAL A 75 -6.85 1.29 -1.57
C VAL A 75 -6.07 0.65 -2.72
N GLY A 76 -5.67 -0.62 -2.59
CA GLY A 76 -4.97 -1.34 -3.65
C GLY A 76 -5.79 -1.47 -4.95
N LYS A 77 -7.11 -1.69 -4.83
CA LYS A 77 -8.02 -1.71 -5.98
C LYS A 77 -8.10 -0.34 -6.66
N GLU A 78 -8.13 0.74 -5.88
CA GLU A 78 -8.18 2.10 -6.43
C GLU A 78 -6.85 2.49 -7.09
N PHE A 79 -5.69 2.10 -6.53
CA PHE A 79 -4.40 2.29 -7.20
C PHE A 79 -4.30 1.52 -8.52
N ALA A 80 -4.75 0.27 -8.54
CA ALA A 80 -4.80 -0.52 -9.78
C ALA A 80 -5.70 0.11 -10.85
N ARG A 81 -6.77 0.81 -10.45
CA ARG A 81 -7.67 1.53 -11.36
C ARG A 81 -7.07 2.81 -11.93
N ILE A 82 -6.28 3.54 -11.15
CA ILE A 82 -5.61 4.78 -11.62
C ILE A 82 -4.56 4.43 -12.66
N ALA A 83 -3.84 3.30 -12.48
CA ALA A 83 -2.84 2.73 -13.39
C ALA A 83 -1.62 3.63 -13.73
N ASP A 84 -1.66 4.93 -13.40
CA ASP A 84 -0.56 5.86 -13.51
C ASP A 84 -0.01 6.25 -12.12
N ARG A 85 1.27 5.96 -11.89
CA ARG A 85 1.95 6.24 -10.62
C ARG A 85 2.16 7.74 -10.43
N ALA A 86 2.41 8.49 -11.50
CA ALA A 86 2.62 9.92 -11.42
C ALA A 86 1.35 10.61 -10.88
N THR A 87 0.18 10.26 -11.40
CA THR A 87 -1.13 10.73 -10.92
C THR A 87 -1.36 10.40 -9.44
N VAL A 88 -0.99 9.18 -9.00
CA VAL A 88 -1.09 8.81 -7.57
C VAL A 88 -0.21 9.72 -6.73
N TYR A 89 1.08 9.82 -7.04
CA TYR A 89 2.03 10.60 -6.25
C TYR A 89 1.68 12.09 -6.22
N THR A 90 1.34 12.69 -7.36
CA THR A 90 0.96 14.11 -7.44
C THR A 90 -0.30 14.41 -6.64
N THR A 91 -1.32 13.54 -6.71
CA THR A 91 -2.56 13.74 -5.93
C THR A 91 -2.29 13.71 -4.43
N PHE A 92 -1.35 12.89 -3.98
CA PHE A 92 -0.98 12.81 -2.56
C PHE A 92 0.11 13.80 -2.13
N GLY A 93 0.56 14.68 -3.04
CA GLY A 93 1.64 15.63 -2.76
C GLY A 93 2.98 14.97 -2.46
N ILE A 94 3.17 13.73 -2.92
CA ILE A 94 4.42 12.97 -2.78
C ILE A 94 5.30 13.28 -3.99
N ARG A 95 6.54 13.69 -3.75
CA ARG A 95 7.54 13.85 -4.81
C ARG A 95 8.14 12.47 -5.13
N PRO A 96 8.15 12.03 -6.41
CA PRO A 96 8.72 10.75 -6.83
C PRO A 96 10.20 10.58 -6.46
#